data_AF-A0A9Y3VZ91-F1
#
_entry.id   AF-A0A9Y3VZ91-F1
#
_cell.length_a   1.000
_cell.length_b   1.000
_cell.length_c   1.000
_cell.angle_alpha   90.00
_cell.angle_beta   90.00
_cell.angle_gamma   90.00
#
_symmetry.space_group_name_H-M   'P 1'
#
loop_
_entity.id
_entity.type
_entity.pdbx_description
1 polymer ?
#
loop_
_entity_poly.entity_id
_entity_poly.type
_entity_poly.pdbx_seq_one_letter_code
_entity_poly.pdbx_strand_id
1 'polypeptide(L)'
;MDYDQRYKRNQVNPEENQNTRHPRQMTDVSGQDQTLPNPNVHGNPQVPTGQPRYSDGYTIIPPNESKRNEMKTIAQKEEEALNRWKETQRVPSVCVNPERLGGDVTLAEVRQKQQINHQSMKLQKKAERLLEKEQQEDQRRREEFEQDRLRLALDRGRLGFIAVAF
;
A
#
# COMPACT_ATOMS: atom_id res chain seq x y z
N MET A 1 -32.58 -12.58 8.89
CA MET A 1 -31.46 -11.65 8.60
C MET A 1 -30.18 -12.44 8.81
N ASP A 2 -29.59 -12.89 7.70
CA ASP A 2 -28.43 -13.79 7.65
C ASP A 2 -27.12 -12.98 7.83
N TYR A 3 -26.25 -13.38 8.76
CA TYR A 3 -25.12 -12.57 9.25
C TYR A 3 -23.76 -12.92 8.62
N ASP A 4 -23.69 -13.86 7.66
CA ASP A 4 -22.41 -14.47 7.26
C ASP A 4 -21.85 -14.06 5.88
N GLN A 5 -22.40 -13.05 5.21
CA GLN A 5 -21.95 -12.68 3.85
C GLN A 5 -20.77 -11.69 3.78
N ARG A 6 -20.13 -11.33 4.90
CA ARG A 6 -19.11 -10.27 4.92
C ARG A 6 -17.65 -10.72 4.73
N TYR A 7 -17.38 -11.99 4.43
CA TYR A 7 -16.02 -12.55 4.34
C TYR A 7 -15.58 -13.06 2.95
N LYS A 8 -16.25 -12.66 1.87
CA LYS A 8 -15.93 -13.15 0.50
C LYS A 8 -15.61 -12.05 -0.53
N ARG A 9 -15.18 -10.87 -0.10
CA ARG A 9 -14.68 -9.82 -0.99
C ARG A 9 -13.30 -9.39 -0.53
N ASN A 10 -12.28 -10.15 -0.91
CA ASN A 10 -10.87 -9.75 -1.06
C ASN A 10 -10.04 -11.00 -1.42
N GLN A 11 -10.31 -11.56 -2.61
CA GLN A 11 -9.26 -12.28 -3.35
C GLN A 11 -8.85 -11.37 -4.49
N VAL A 12 -8.03 -10.38 -4.13
CA VAL A 12 -7.29 -9.58 -5.09
C VAL A 12 -6.02 -10.37 -5.37
N ASN A 13 -5.81 -10.71 -6.64
CA ASN A 13 -4.59 -11.32 -7.17
C ASN A 13 -3.33 -10.68 -6.54
N PRO A 14 -2.37 -11.46 -6.04
CA PRO A 14 -0.99 -10.98 -6.05
C PRO A 14 -0.49 -11.13 -7.49
N GLU A 15 -0.48 -10.04 -8.26
CA GLU A 15 0.45 -9.95 -9.38
C GLU A 15 1.86 -9.91 -8.79
N GLU A 16 2.46 -11.10 -8.75
CA GLU A 16 3.86 -11.31 -8.45
C GLU A 16 4.69 -10.66 -9.57
N ASN A 17 5.21 -9.47 -9.28
CA ASN A 17 6.18 -8.77 -10.13
C ASN A 17 7.48 -9.59 -10.15
N GLN A 18 7.57 -10.53 -11.08
CA GLN A 18 8.82 -11.19 -11.46
C GLN A 18 9.59 -10.27 -12.40
N ASN A 19 10.25 -9.25 -11.85
CA ASN A 19 11.37 -8.60 -12.51
C ASN A 19 12.64 -8.74 -11.66
N THR A 20 12.98 -10.00 -11.37
CA THR A 20 14.23 -10.39 -10.75
C THR A 20 15.15 -10.92 -11.84
N ARG A 21 16.02 -10.02 -12.33
CA ARG A 21 17.42 -10.27 -12.73
C ARG A 21 17.70 -11.59 -13.45
N HIS A 22 17.78 -11.52 -14.78
CA HIS A 22 18.55 -12.51 -15.55
C HIS A 22 20.05 -12.40 -15.21
N PRO A 23 20.73 -13.45 -14.75
CA PRO A 23 22.16 -13.55 -14.91
C PRO A 23 22.44 -13.82 -16.39
N ARG A 24 23.07 -12.85 -17.07
CA ARG A 24 23.65 -13.04 -18.40
C ARG A 24 24.81 -14.03 -18.23
N GLN A 25 24.55 -15.31 -18.49
CA GLN A 25 25.60 -16.31 -18.68
C GLN A 25 26.34 -15.90 -19.96
N MET A 26 27.53 -15.31 -19.80
CA MET A 26 28.52 -15.27 -20.86
C MET A 26 29.20 -16.62 -20.85
N THR A 27 28.93 -17.42 -21.88
CA THR A 27 29.74 -18.59 -22.19
C THR A 27 31.14 -18.10 -22.57
N ASP A 28 32.11 -18.40 -21.71
CA ASP A 28 33.52 -18.42 -22.05
C ASP A 28 33.74 -19.40 -23.21
N VAL A 29 34.00 -18.88 -24.41
CA VAL A 29 34.75 -19.61 -25.43
C VAL A 29 36.20 -19.22 -25.25
N SER A 30 36.89 -20.10 -24.51
CA SER A 30 38.34 -20.24 -24.49
C SER A 30 38.82 -20.57 -25.90
N GLY A 31 39.72 -19.73 -26.43
CA GLY A 31 40.36 -19.90 -27.73
C GLY A 31 41.76 -19.33 -27.72
N GLN A 32 42.63 -20.00 -26.97
CA GLN A 32 44.07 -20.22 -27.19
C GLN A 32 44.98 -19.02 -27.55
N ASP A 33 45.95 -18.81 -26.66
CA ASP A 33 47.28 -18.27 -26.93
C ASP A 33 47.80 -18.64 -28.33
N GLN A 34 47.99 -17.62 -29.17
CA GLN A 34 49.11 -17.58 -30.11
C GLN A 34 49.73 -16.18 -30.09
N THR A 35 50.74 -16.02 -29.23
CA THR A 35 51.83 -15.08 -29.45
C THR A 35 52.53 -15.44 -30.77
N LEU A 36 52.64 -14.50 -31.71
CA LEU A 36 53.66 -14.45 -32.78
C LEU A 36 53.66 -13.05 -33.43
N PRO A 37 54.76 -12.62 -34.05
CA PRO A 37 55.65 -11.60 -33.51
C PRO A 37 55.42 -10.23 -34.12
N ASN A 38 55.83 -9.20 -33.38
CA ASN A 38 56.08 -7.85 -33.88
C ASN A 38 57.13 -7.88 -35.00
N PRO A 39 56.83 -7.46 -36.25
CA PRO A 39 57.85 -7.08 -37.21
C PRO A 39 57.85 -5.55 -37.27
N ASN A 40 58.57 -4.94 -36.34
CA ASN A 40 58.93 -3.54 -36.51
C ASN A 40 60.05 -3.45 -37.55
N VAL A 41 59.73 -3.47 -38.83
CA VAL A 41 60.53 -2.83 -39.89
C VAL A 41 59.57 -2.51 -41.04
N HIS A 42 59.29 -1.23 -41.26
CA HIS A 42 59.29 -0.50 -42.54
C HIS A 42 58.71 0.89 -42.21
N GLY A 43 59.53 1.93 -42.40
CA GLY A 43 59.26 3.29 -41.94
C GLY A 43 57.89 3.80 -42.35
N ASN A 44 57.05 4.11 -41.37
CA ASN A 44 55.81 4.81 -41.60
C ASN A 44 56.08 6.30 -41.32
N PRO A 45 55.93 7.21 -42.30
CA PRO A 45 56.04 8.63 -42.01
C PRO A 45 55.05 8.97 -40.90
N GLN A 46 55.50 9.73 -39.89
CA GLN A 46 54.63 10.27 -38.86
C GLN A 46 53.50 11.05 -39.56
N VAL A 47 52.32 10.43 -39.66
CA VAL A 47 51.14 11.07 -40.25
C VAL A 47 50.62 12.05 -39.21
N PRO A 48 50.35 13.31 -39.56
CA PRO A 48 49.83 14.31 -38.62
C PRO A 48 48.55 13.79 -37.96
N THR A 49 48.53 13.84 -36.63
CA THR A 49 47.41 13.44 -35.78
C THR A 49 46.13 14.14 -36.24
N GLY A 50 45.16 13.39 -36.79
CA GLY A 50 43.84 13.91 -37.14
C GLY A 50 43.35 13.65 -38.56
N GLN A 51 44.18 13.13 -39.47
CA GLN A 51 43.74 12.81 -40.83
C GLN A 51 43.18 11.38 -40.96
N PRO A 52 42.04 11.18 -41.65
CA PRO A 52 41.53 9.85 -41.95
C PRO A 52 42.53 9.02 -42.78
N ARG A 53 42.74 7.76 -42.41
CA ARG A 53 43.51 6.81 -43.23
C ARG A 53 42.54 5.99 -44.08
N TYR A 54 42.80 5.91 -45.38
CA TYR A 54 41.98 5.16 -46.31
C TYR A 54 42.60 3.79 -46.59
N SER A 55 41.79 2.75 -46.51
CA SER A 55 42.13 1.35 -46.82
C SER A 55 41.11 0.82 -47.83
N ASP A 56 41.48 -0.21 -48.58
CA ASP A 56 40.66 -0.74 -49.68
C ASP A 56 39.34 -1.34 -49.13
N GLY A 57 38.29 -0.52 -49.07
CA GLY A 57 36.97 -0.85 -48.52
C GLY A 57 36.55 -0.15 -47.22
N TYR A 58 37.43 0.56 -46.50
CA TYR A 58 37.05 1.29 -45.27
C TYR A 58 37.99 2.45 -44.92
N THR A 59 37.47 3.40 -44.14
CA THR A 59 38.20 4.60 -43.66
C THR A 59 38.40 4.53 -42.16
N ILE A 60 39.64 4.64 -41.70
CA ILE A 60 40.02 4.72 -40.29
C ILE A 60 40.11 6.19 -39.89
N ILE A 61 39.15 6.67 -39.09
CA ILE A 61 39.15 8.02 -38.54
C ILE A 61 39.73 7.96 -37.12
N PRO A 62 40.84 8.66 -36.82
CA PRO A 62 41.42 8.66 -35.48
C PRO A 62 40.51 9.38 -34.47
N PRO A 63 40.53 8.98 -33.17
CA PRO A 63 39.78 9.68 -32.13
C PRO A 63 40.15 11.16 -32.06
N ASN A 64 39.14 12.03 -32.14
CA ASN A 64 39.33 13.46 -31.89
C ASN A 64 39.21 13.72 -30.38
N GLU A 65 40.34 13.72 -29.70
CA GLU A 65 40.41 13.92 -28.25
C GLU A 65 39.90 15.31 -27.83
N SER A 66 40.08 16.35 -28.67
CA SER A 66 39.56 17.70 -28.38
C SER A 66 38.03 17.70 -28.35
N LYS A 67 37.38 17.22 -29.41
CA LYS A 67 35.92 17.09 -29.49
C LYS A 67 35.35 16.20 -28.39
N ARG A 68 36.06 15.11 -28.06
CA ARG A 68 35.70 14.22 -26.95
C ARG A 68 35.75 14.95 -25.61
N ASN A 69 36.82 15.70 -25.34
CA ASN A 69 36.99 16.42 -24.08
C ASN A 69 35.97 17.56 -23.94
N GLU A 70 35.68 18.28 -25.03
CA GLU A 70 34.62 19.29 -25.07
C GLU A 70 33.26 18.66 -24.70
N MET A 71 32.90 17.56 -25.35
CA MET A 71 31.65 16.85 -25.10
C MET A 71 31.55 16.34 -23.65
N LYS A 72 32.64 15.81 -23.09
CA LYS A 72 32.68 15.39 -21.67
C LYS A 72 32.46 16.56 -20.72
N THR A 73 33.09 17.69 -21.00
CA THR A 73 32.99 18.91 -20.17
C THR A 73 31.56 19.45 -20.20
N ILE A 74 30.93 19.49 -21.39
CA ILE A 74 29.54 19.91 -21.54
C ILE A 74 28.60 18.96 -20.78
N ALA A 75 28.76 17.65 -20.98
CA ALA A 75 27.94 16.64 -20.31
C ALA A 75 28.00 16.77 -18.78
N GLN A 76 29.20 16.93 -18.22
CA GLN A 76 29.37 17.13 -16.78
C GLN A 76 28.69 18.42 -16.30
N LYS A 77 28.89 19.53 -17.02
CA LYS A 77 28.28 20.82 -16.67
C LYS A 77 26.74 20.75 -16.71
N GLU A 78 26.18 20.05 -17.69
CA GLU A 78 24.73 19.85 -17.82
C GLU A 78 24.17 18.95 -16.71
N GLU A 79 24.89 17.89 -16.34
CA GLU A 79 24.52 17.02 -15.22
C GLU A 79 24.49 17.79 -13.89
N GLU A 80 25.52 18.60 -13.62
CA GLU A 80 25.57 19.46 -12.43
C GLU A 80 24.44 20.50 -12.43
N ALA A 81 24.12 21.09 -13.59
CA ALA A 81 23.00 22.03 -13.72
C ALA A 81 21.64 21.34 -13.45
N LEU A 82 21.44 20.13 -13.95
CA LEU A 82 20.25 19.33 -13.71
C LEU A 82 20.10 18.98 -12.23
N ASN A 83 21.19 18.60 -11.57
CA ASN A 83 21.16 18.27 -10.14
C ASN A 83 20.81 19.49 -9.28
N ARG A 84 21.41 20.65 -9.54
CA ARG A 84 21.04 21.90 -8.86
C ARG A 84 19.58 22.29 -9.08
N TRP A 85 19.07 22.11 -10.30
CA TRP A 85 17.66 22.36 -10.60
C TRP A 85 16.77 21.39 -9.82
N LYS A 86 17.10 20.10 -9.81
CA LYS A 86 16.35 19.09 -9.02
C LYS A 86 16.36 19.43 -7.54
N GLU A 87 17.49 19.84 -6.97
CA GLU A 87 17.59 20.26 -5.57
C GLU A 87 16.75 21.49 -5.27
N THR A 88 16.78 22.50 -6.15
CA THR A 88 15.98 23.72 -6.01
C THR A 88 14.49 23.44 -6.14
N GLN A 89 14.11 22.55 -7.07
CA GLN A 89 12.73 22.12 -7.28
C GLN A 89 12.30 21.00 -6.32
N ARG A 90 13.20 20.54 -5.46
CA ARG A 90 12.89 19.47 -4.51
C ARG A 90 11.96 20.06 -3.47
N VAL A 91 10.67 19.80 -3.63
CA VAL A 91 9.69 20.09 -2.59
C VAL A 91 10.12 19.30 -1.35
N PRO A 92 10.39 19.96 -0.21
CA PRO A 92 10.68 19.24 1.03
C PRO A 92 9.52 18.29 1.29
N SER A 93 9.84 17.03 1.63
CA SER A 93 8.84 15.99 1.85
C SER A 93 7.72 16.56 2.73
N VAL A 94 6.49 16.53 2.19
CA VAL A 94 5.28 16.99 2.87
C VAL A 94 4.89 15.94 3.92
N CYS A 95 5.81 15.65 4.83
CA CYS A 95 5.56 14.90 6.06
C CYS A 95 5.33 15.89 7.21
N VAL A 96 4.62 16.98 6.91
CA VAL A 96 3.97 17.78 7.95
C VAL A 96 2.68 17.06 8.30
N ASN A 97 2.43 16.87 9.60
CA ASN A 97 1.13 16.37 10.05
C ASN A 97 0.05 17.25 9.43
N PRO A 98 -0.97 16.67 8.77
CA PRO A 98 -2.03 17.47 8.18
C PRO A 98 -2.72 18.23 9.31
N GLU A 99 -2.50 19.54 9.35
CA GLU A 99 -3.15 20.43 10.32
C GLU A 99 -4.67 20.41 10.11
N ARG A 100 -5.08 20.23 8.85
CA ARG A 100 -6.46 20.23 8.39
C ARG A 100 -6.79 18.89 7.75
N LEU A 101 -7.93 18.31 8.14
CA LEU A 101 -8.43 17.05 7.60
C LEU A 101 -9.61 17.33 6.67
N GLY A 102 -9.33 17.77 5.44
CA GLY A 102 -10.34 18.10 4.43
C GLY A 102 -11.18 19.35 4.79
N GLY A 103 -11.29 20.31 3.88
CA GLY A 103 -12.03 21.56 4.15
C GLY A 103 -11.42 22.39 5.29
N ASP A 104 -12.24 23.17 5.98
CA ASP A 104 -11.83 24.14 7.01
C ASP A 104 -11.66 23.56 8.43
N VAL A 105 -11.79 22.24 8.58
CA VAL A 105 -11.75 21.59 9.90
C VAL A 105 -10.36 21.09 10.23
N THR A 106 -9.92 21.33 11.47
CA THR A 106 -8.62 20.86 11.97
C THR A 106 -8.67 19.37 12.33
N LEU A 107 -7.53 18.68 12.22
CA LEU A 107 -7.44 17.25 12.58
C LEU A 107 -7.81 16.99 14.05
N ALA A 108 -7.44 17.92 14.94
CA ALA A 108 -7.73 17.82 16.38
C ALA A 108 -9.23 17.87 16.66
N GLU A 109 -9.94 18.79 16.00
CA GLU A 109 -11.39 18.92 16.13
C GLU A 109 -12.12 17.67 15.62
N VAL A 110 -11.69 17.12 14.47
CA VAL A 110 -12.27 15.86 13.96
C VAL A 110 -12.09 14.72 14.95
N ARG A 111 -10.89 14.58 15.54
CA ARG A 111 -10.62 13.54 16.55
C ARG A 111 -11.49 13.72 17.79
N GLN A 112 -11.61 14.94 18.29
CA GLN A 112 -12.47 15.24 19.44
C GLN A 112 -13.93 14.87 19.15
N LYS A 113 -14.44 15.26 17.98
CA LYS A 113 -15.81 14.94 17.56
C LYS A 113 -16.04 13.44 17.44
N GLN A 114 -15.11 12.71 16.84
CA GLN A 114 -15.18 11.24 16.77
C GLN A 114 -15.20 10.61 18.16
N GLN A 115 -14.37 11.08 19.09
CA GLN A 115 -14.32 10.59 20.45
C GLN A 115 -15.64 10.84 21.20
N ILE A 116 -16.17 12.07 21.11
CA ILE A 116 -17.46 12.44 21.73
C ILE A 116 -18.58 11.57 21.17
N ASN A 117 -18.67 11.44 19.84
CA ASN A 117 -19.69 10.61 19.19
C ASN A 117 -19.58 9.15 19.60
N HIS A 118 -18.37 8.61 19.69
CA HIS A 118 -18.18 7.23 20.13
C HIS A 118 -18.65 7.02 21.58
N GLN A 119 -18.35 7.96 22.47
CA GLN A 119 -18.79 7.91 23.86
C GLN A 119 -20.30 8.05 24.00
N SER A 120 -20.92 9.00 23.29
CA SER A 120 -22.36 9.22 23.34
C SER A 120 -23.13 7.99 22.84
N MET A 121 -22.70 7.38 21.72
CA MET A 121 -23.30 6.15 21.20
C MET A 121 -23.17 4.98 22.17
N LYS A 122 -22.03 4.85 22.87
CA LYS A 122 -21.84 3.83 23.91
C LYS A 122 -22.82 4.01 25.06
N LEU A 123 -23.01 5.24 25.54
CA LEU A 123 -23.92 5.54 26.63
C LEU A 123 -25.38 5.32 26.22
N GLN A 124 -25.77 5.81 25.04
CA GLN A 124 -27.11 5.63 24.51
C GLN A 124 -27.46 4.14 24.39
N LYS A 125 -26.59 3.35 23.74
CA LYS A 125 -26.80 1.90 23.60
C LYS A 125 -26.89 1.18 24.94
N LYS A 126 -26.15 1.64 25.96
CA LYS A 126 -26.24 1.08 27.31
C LYS A 126 -27.59 1.41 27.95
N ALA A 127 -28.08 2.64 27.81
CA ALA A 127 -29.38 3.06 28.32
C ALA A 127 -30.53 2.28 27.66
N GLU A 128 -30.52 2.17 26.33
CA GLU A 128 -31.52 1.40 25.57
C GLU A 128 -31.58 -0.06 26.04
N ARG A 129 -30.43 -0.72 26.19
CA ARG A 129 -30.38 -2.10 26.72
C ARG A 129 -30.92 -2.26 28.13
N LEU A 130 -30.74 -1.27 29.00
CA LEU A 130 -31.27 -1.33 30.36
C LEU A 130 -32.78 -1.20 30.35
N LEU A 131 -33.30 -0.25 29.57
CA LEU A 131 -34.73 -0.06 29.40
C LEU A 131 -35.41 -1.30 28.79
N GLU A 132 -34.81 -1.90 27.77
CA GLU A 132 -35.31 -3.15 27.18
C GLU A 132 -35.36 -4.29 28.19
N LYS A 133 -34.36 -4.41 29.07
CA LYS A 133 -34.33 -5.43 30.12
C LYS A 133 -35.41 -5.21 31.18
N GLU A 134 -35.57 -3.97 31.63
CA GLU A 134 -36.61 -3.60 32.59
C GLU A 134 -38.01 -3.89 32.02
N GLN A 135 -38.25 -3.55 30.75
CA GLN A 135 -39.49 -3.88 30.05
C GLN A 135 -39.72 -5.39 29.96
N GLN A 136 -38.68 -6.17 29.66
CA GLN A 136 -38.77 -7.64 29.62
C GLN A 136 -39.06 -8.23 31.01
N GLU A 137 -38.46 -7.70 32.06
CA GLU A 137 -38.71 -8.14 33.45
C GLU A 137 -40.14 -7.79 33.90
N ASP A 138 -40.63 -6.60 33.56
CA ASP A 138 -42.02 -6.19 33.82
C ASP A 138 -43.03 -7.05 33.06
N GLN A 139 -42.74 -7.35 31.79
CA GLN A 139 -43.55 -8.24 30.98
C GLN A 139 -43.64 -9.64 31.62
N ARG A 140 -42.49 -10.21 32.00
CA ARG A 140 -42.41 -11.51 32.67
C ARG A 140 -43.17 -11.52 34.00
N ARG A 141 -43.04 -10.48 34.83
CA ARG A 141 -43.78 -10.36 36.09
C ARG A 141 -45.30 -10.34 35.89
N ARG A 142 -45.79 -9.66 34.84
CA ARG A 142 -47.21 -9.63 34.49
C ARG A 142 -47.69 -11.01 34.01
N GLU A 143 -46.94 -11.65 33.15
CA GLU A 143 -47.24 -13.00 32.64
C GLU A 143 -47.26 -14.04 33.78
N GLU A 144 -46.29 -13.99 34.71
CA GLU A 144 -46.26 -14.84 35.90
C GLU A 144 -47.47 -14.58 36.81
N PHE A 145 -47.83 -13.32 37.05
CA PHE A 145 -49.02 -12.98 37.83
C PHE A 145 -50.32 -13.49 37.19
N GLU A 146 -50.44 -13.39 35.86
CA GLU A 146 -51.57 -13.95 35.14
C GLU A 146 -51.60 -15.48 35.19
N GLN A 147 -50.45 -16.13 35.06
CA GLN A 147 -50.30 -17.58 35.16
C GLN A 147 -50.69 -18.07 36.56
N ASP A 148 -50.22 -17.41 37.61
CA ASP A 148 -50.54 -17.75 38.99
C ASP A 148 -52.02 -17.53 39.31
N ARG A 149 -52.60 -16.43 38.80
CA ARG A 149 -54.05 -16.18 38.88
C ARG A 149 -54.86 -17.30 38.22
N LEU A 150 -54.48 -17.72 37.02
CA LEU A 150 -55.14 -18.82 36.31
C LEU A 150 -55.01 -20.15 37.06
N ARG A 151 -53.83 -20.42 37.63
CA ARG A 151 -53.58 -21.61 38.47
C ARG A 151 -54.49 -21.63 39.70
N LEU A 152 -54.56 -20.53 40.45
CA LEU A 152 -55.41 -20.43 41.63
C LEU A 152 -56.90 -20.58 41.28
N ALA A 153 -57.34 -20.02 40.15
CA ALA A 153 -58.72 -20.18 39.67
C ALA A 153 -59.05 -21.64 39.34
N LEU A 154 -58.11 -22.37 38.73
CA LEU A 154 -58.27 -23.80 38.44
C LEU A 154 -58.35 -24.65 39.72
N ASP A 155 -57.48 -24.37 40.69
CA ASP A 155 -57.47 -25.08 41.98
C ASP A 155 -58.77 -24.85 42.77
N ARG A 156 -59.31 -23.62 42.77
CA ARG A 156 -60.62 -23.30 43.37
C ARG A 156 -61.77 -23.99 42.65
N GLY A 157 -61.74 -24.05 41.31
CA GLY A 157 -62.72 -24.80 40.53
C GLY A 157 -62.71 -26.30 40.86
N ARG A 158 -61.51 -26.89 40.98
CA ARG A 158 -61.33 -28.32 41.32
C ARG A 158 -61.90 -28.68 42.70
N LEU A 159 -61.75 -27.80 43.69
CA LEU A 159 -62.33 -27.98 45.03
C LEU A 159 -63.87 -27.86 45.02
N GLY A 160 -64.44 -27.02 44.13
CA GLY A 160 -65.88 -26.91 43.95
C GLY A 160 -66.54 -28.13 43.29
N PHE A 161 -65.83 -28.83 42.40
CA PHE A 161 -66.35 -30.05 41.76
C PHE A 161 -66.39 -31.28 42.68
N ILE A 162 -65.55 -31.34 43.72
CA ILE A 162 -65.53 -32.47 44.67
C ILE A 162 -66.64 -32.33 45.74
N ALA A 163 -67.09 -31.12 46.07
CA ALA A 163 -68.10 -30.87 47.09
C ALA A 163 -69.57 -31.14 46.67
N VAL A 164 -69.83 -31.51 45.41
CA VAL A 164 -71.19 -31.80 44.90
C VAL A 164 -71.47 -33.31 44.78
N ALA A 165 -70.52 -34.15 45.15
CA ALA A 165 -70.65 -35.61 45.14
C ALA A 165 -70.63 -36.19 46.56
N PHE A 166 -71.59 -35.80 47.40
CA PHE A 166 -72.00 -36.53 48.61
C PHE A 166 -73.46 -36.22 48.95
#